data_AF-A0A0R2KTJ5-F1
#
_entry.id   AF-A0A0R2KTJ5-F1
#
_cell.length_a   1.000
_cell.length_b   1.000
_cell.length_c   1.000
_cell.angle_alpha   90.00
_cell.angle_beta   90.00
_cell.angle_gamma   90.00
#
_symmetry.space_group_name_H-M   'P 1'
#
loop_
_entity.id
_entity.type
_entity.pdbx_description
1 polymer ?
#
loop_
_entity_poly.entity_id
_entity_poly.type
_entity_poly.pdbx_seq_one_letter_code
_entity_poly.pdbx_strand_id
1 'polypeptide(L)'
;MWVVLLINTLVAAFLAFFSFKNRHEAFNLFNAGIVFIVFGLVLLISAIPVFKNFDTSSVLMFTAGLLLIVGIIMLIVSWVTKSERAVRIKDIAVTLAVAAVCSIYLIRNLSMINVIVPELAMFLAIVLFAVGLNKN
;
A
#
# COMPACT_ATOMS: atom_id res chain seq x y z
N MET A 1 -5.73 20.59 4.45
CA MET A 1 -5.05 19.32 4.09
C MET A 1 -5.38 18.14 5.02
N TRP A 2 -5.92 18.35 6.24
CA TRP A 2 -6.55 17.27 7.03
C TRP A 2 -7.78 16.64 6.36
N VAL A 3 -8.51 17.43 5.57
CA VAL A 3 -9.65 16.96 4.77
C VAL A 3 -9.22 15.89 3.76
N VAL A 4 -8.05 16.04 3.13
CA VAL A 4 -7.50 15.07 2.17
C VAL A 4 -7.15 13.76 2.88
N LEU A 5 -6.48 13.84 4.03
CA LEU A 5 -6.21 12.67 4.87
C LEU A 5 -7.52 11.96 5.29
N LEU A 6 -8.54 12.71 5.72
CA LEU A 6 -9.84 12.16 6.12
C LEU A 6 -10.55 11.46 4.95
N ILE A 7 -10.59 12.09 3.77
CA ILE A 7 -11.18 11.51 2.57
C ILE A 7 -10.43 10.22 2.19
N ASN A 8 -9.10 10.25 2.13
CA ASN A 8 -8.32 9.08 1.76
C ASN A 8 -8.46 7.96 2.80
N THR A 9 -8.57 8.30 4.09
CA THR A 9 -8.84 7.32 5.15
C THR A 9 -10.21 6.68 4.98
N LEU A 10 -11.26 7.47 4.69
CA LEU A 10 -12.61 6.96 4.43
C LEU A 10 -12.65 6.04 3.21
N VAL A 11 -11.99 6.42 2.12
CA VAL A 11 -11.91 5.61 0.90
C VAL A 11 -11.12 4.32 1.15
N ALA A 12 -9.99 4.38 1.86
CA ALA A 12 -9.23 3.19 2.23
C ALA A 12 -10.05 2.24 3.12
N ALA A 13 -10.80 2.78 4.09
CA ALA A 13 -11.70 2.01 4.94
C ALA A 13 -12.83 1.36 4.12
N PHE A 14 -13.40 2.09 3.16
CA PHE A 14 -14.44 1.56 2.27
C PHE A 14 -13.92 0.42 1.38
N LEU A 15 -12.73 0.61 0.77
CA LEU A 15 -12.07 -0.41 -0.05
C LEU A 15 -11.74 -1.65 0.78
N ALA A 16 -11.21 -1.47 2.00
CA ALA A 16 -10.93 -2.57 2.91
C ALA A 16 -12.22 -3.34 3.25
N PHE A 17 -13.27 -2.64 3.69
CA PHE A 17 -14.54 -3.25 4.07
C PHE A 17 -15.14 -4.08 2.92
N PHE A 18 -15.16 -3.54 1.71
CA PHE A 18 -15.72 -4.23 0.54
C PHE A 18 -14.83 -5.39 0.06
N SER A 19 -13.51 -5.29 0.24
CA SER A 19 -12.57 -6.39 -0.06
C SER A 19 -12.73 -7.56 0.92
N PHE A 20 -12.94 -7.29 2.21
CA PHE A 20 -13.11 -8.31 3.25
C PHE A 20 -14.51 -8.95 3.24
N LYS A 21 -15.56 -8.23 2.82
CA LYS A 21 -16.94 -8.73 2.83
C LYS A 21 -17.17 -10.03 2.04
N ASN A 22 -16.37 -10.29 1.00
CA ASN A 22 -16.51 -11.47 0.14
C ASN A 22 -15.37 -12.51 0.32
N ARG A 23 -14.60 -12.47 1.42
CA ARG A 23 -13.47 -13.38 1.63
C ARG A 23 -13.86 -14.65 2.38
N HIS A 24 -13.63 -15.80 1.74
CA HIS A 24 -13.24 -17.02 2.45
C HIS A 24 -11.71 -16.96 2.62
N GLU A 25 -11.23 -16.89 3.86
CA GLU A 25 -9.79 -16.73 4.14
C GLU A 25 -9.03 -18.03 3.88
N ALA A 26 -8.28 -18.06 2.78
CA ALA A 26 -7.09 -18.88 2.67
C ALA A 26 -5.90 -17.93 2.70
N PHE A 27 -5.14 -17.95 3.81
CA PHE A 27 -3.93 -17.13 3.95
C PHE A 27 -2.89 -17.57 2.91
N ASN A 28 -2.74 -16.75 1.86
CA ASN A 28 -1.72 -16.99 0.85
C ASN A 28 -0.46 -16.16 1.15
N LEU A 29 0.60 -16.85 1.61
CA LEU A 29 1.92 -16.26 1.89
C LEU A 29 2.53 -15.54 0.68
N PHE A 30 2.27 -16.03 -0.53
CA PHE A 30 2.74 -15.39 -1.77
C PHE A 30 2.10 -14.01 -1.97
N ASN A 31 0.78 -13.95 -1.80
CA ASN A 31 0.01 -12.73 -1.94
C ASN A 31 0.37 -11.71 -0.85
N ALA A 32 0.58 -12.18 0.39
CA ALA A 32 1.05 -11.34 1.49
C ALA A 32 2.44 -10.73 1.20
N GLY A 33 3.38 -11.52 0.67
CA GLY A 33 4.70 -11.03 0.27
C GLY A 33 4.64 -9.92 -0.79
N ILE A 34 3.81 -10.10 -1.83
CA ILE A 34 3.60 -9.07 -2.86
C ILE A 34 2.99 -7.81 -2.26
N VAL A 35 1.97 -7.96 -1.40
CA VAL A 35 1.34 -6.84 -0.68
C VAL A 35 2.37 -6.03 0.10
N PHE A 36 3.24 -6.69 0.88
CA PHE A 36 4.29 -6.00 1.63
C PHE A 36 5.31 -5.28 0.74
N ILE A 37 5.68 -5.87 -0.40
CA ILE A 37 6.59 -5.23 -1.37
C ILE A 37 5.95 -4.00 -1.99
N VAL A 38 4.70 -4.10 -2.45
CA VAL A 38 3.97 -2.98 -3.06
C VAL A 38 3.83 -1.84 -2.05
N PHE A 39 3.49 -2.16 -0.80
CA PHE A 39 3.38 -1.17 0.27
C PHE A 39 4.72 -0.46 0.52
N GLY A 40 5.81 -1.23 0.63
CA GLY A 40 7.16 -0.68 0.81
C GLY A 40 7.60 0.21 -0.35
N LEU A 41 7.33 -0.19 -1.60
CA LEU A 41 7.64 0.61 -2.78
C LEU A 41 6.91 1.96 -2.79
N VAL A 42 5.60 1.97 -2.47
CA VAL A 42 4.82 3.22 -2.43
C VAL A 42 5.39 4.19 -1.39
N LEU A 43 5.78 3.71 -0.21
CA LEU A 43 6.43 4.53 0.81
C LEU A 43 7.79 5.07 0.34
N LEU A 44 8.57 4.25 -0.37
CA LEU A 44 9.88 4.65 -0.89
C LEU A 44 9.76 5.74 -1.96
N ILE A 45 8.81 5.61 -2.89
CA ILE A 45 8.52 6.65 -3.90
C ILE A 45 7.98 7.92 -3.21
N SER A 46 7.17 7.76 -2.16
CA SER A 46 6.65 8.89 -1.37
C SER A 46 7.74 9.62 -0.59
N ALA A 47 8.90 9.00 -0.36
CA ALA A 47 10.04 9.64 0.27
C ALA A 47 10.77 10.63 -0.67
N ILE A 48 10.72 10.41 -2.00
CA ILE A 48 11.36 11.24 -3.04
C ILE A 48 11.08 12.75 -2.86
N PRO A 49 9.81 13.21 -2.81
CA PRO A 49 9.51 14.63 -2.67
C PRO A 49 9.90 15.21 -1.30
N VAL A 50 10.07 14.36 -0.28
CA VAL A 50 10.32 14.76 1.11
C VAL A 50 11.79 14.59 1.51
N PHE A 51 12.68 14.21 0.57
CA PHE A 51 14.12 14.03 0.83
C PHE A 51 14.78 15.22 1.52
N LYS A 52 14.29 16.44 1.25
CA LYS A 52 14.81 17.67 1.85
C LYS A 52 14.62 17.75 3.37
N ASN A 53 13.62 17.04 3.91
CA ASN A 53 13.37 16.96 5.35
C ASN A 53 13.80 15.58 5.88
N PHE A 54 15.02 15.53 6.43
CA PHE A 54 15.66 14.29 6.86
C PHE A 54 14.84 13.48 7.87
N ASP A 55 14.19 14.14 8.84
CA ASP A 55 13.38 13.46 9.86
C ASP A 55 12.21 12.67 9.24
N THR A 56 11.51 13.27 8.29
CA THR A 56 10.39 12.62 7.61
C THR A 56 10.84 11.60 6.58
N SER A 57 11.86 11.91 5.77
CA SER A 57 12.33 10.99 4.72
C SER A 57 12.98 9.74 5.29
N SER A 58 13.75 9.87 6.38
CA SER A 58 14.38 8.72 7.05
C SER A 58 13.34 7.74 7.61
N VAL A 59 12.27 8.22 8.24
CA VAL A 59 11.17 7.37 8.74
C VAL A 59 10.47 6.65 7.59
N LEU A 60 10.16 7.34 6.49
CA LEU A 60 9.55 6.70 5.31
C LEU A 60 10.47 5.62 4.72
N MET A 61 11.76 5.92 4.52
CA MET A 61 12.72 4.97 3.96
C MET A 61 12.99 3.79 4.87
N PHE A 62 13.10 4.02 6.18
CA PHE A 62 13.31 2.96 7.15
C PHE A 62 12.10 2.01 7.19
N THR A 63 10.90 2.58 7.24
CA THR A 63 9.65 1.81 7.22
C THR A 63 9.51 1.04 5.90
N ALA A 64 9.76 1.70 4.76
CA ALA A 64 9.78 1.07 3.44
C ALA A 64 10.78 -0.09 3.35
N GLY A 65 11.98 0.10 3.89
CA GLY A 65 13.03 -0.93 3.93
C GLY A 65 12.61 -2.15 4.74
N LEU A 66 12.05 -1.95 5.94
CA LEU A 66 11.54 -3.06 6.76
C LEU A 66 10.44 -3.85 6.02
N LEU A 67 9.50 -3.15 5.39
CA LEU A 67 8.41 -3.77 4.64
C LEU A 67 8.89 -4.54 3.41
N LEU A 68 9.89 -4.02 2.70
CA LEU A 68 10.53 -4.73 1.60
C LEU A 68 11.23 -6.00 2.08
N ILE A 69 11.99 -5.93 3.19
CA ILE A 69 12.66 -7.09 3.78
C ILE A 69 11.64 -8.16 4.17
N VAL A 70 10.59 -7.77 4.90
CA VAL A 70 9.52 -8.70 5.31
C VAL A 70 8.83 -9.30 4.09
N GLY A 71 8.53 -8.49 3.07
CA GLY A 71 7.92 -8.96 1.83
C GLY A 71 8.80 -9.97 1.09
N ILE A 72 10.11 -9.72 0.99
CA ILE A 72 11.08 -10.65 0.39
C ILE A 72 11.14 -11.95 1.19
N ILE A 73 11.21 -11.89 2.52
CA ILE A 73 11.21 -13.08 3.37
C ILE A 73 9.95 -13.91 3.14
N MET A 74 8.76 -13.27 3.09
CA MET A 74 7.50 -13.97 2.83
C MET A 74 7.46 -14.60 1.43
N LEU A 75 8.02 -13.96 0.41
CA LEU A 75 8.14 -14.56 -0.92
C LEU A 75 9.07 -15.77 -0.93
N ILE A 76 10.22 -15.70 -0.24
CA ILE A 76 11.15 -16.82 -0.11
C ILE A 76 10.47 -17.98 0.61
N VAL A 77 9.83 -17.73 1.75
CA VAL A 77 9.08 -18.74 2.51
C VAL A 77 7.97 -19.35 1.67
N SER A 78 7.21 -18.53 0.94
CA SER A 78 6.17 -18.99 0.02
C SER A 78 6.71 -19.89 -1.08
N TRP A 79 7.94 -19.65 -1.54
CA TRP A 79 8.58 -20.50 -2.53
C TRP A 79 8.98 -21.85 -1.93
N VAL A 80 9.50 -21.85 -0.69
CA VAL A 80 9.84 -23.06 0.06
C VAL A 80 8.60 -23.90 0.36
N THR A 81 7.49 -23.29 0.78
CA THR A 81 6.25 -23.98 1.13
C THR A 81 5.39 -24.39 -0.07
N LYS A 82 5.83 -24.09 -1.31
CA LYS A 82 5.05 -24.31 -2.55
C LYS A 82 3.61 -23.78 -2.45
N SER A 83 3.43 -22.65 -1.76
CA SER A 83 2.12 -22.01 -1.64
C SER A 83 1.55 -21.67 -3.02
N GLU A 84 0.22 -21.76 -3.16
CA GLU A 84 -0.47 -21.38 -4.39
C GLU A 84 -0.10 -19.95 -4.78
N ARG A 85 0.35 -19.73 -6.02
CA ARG A 85 0.73 -18.40 -6.52
C ARG A 85 -0.48 -17.60 -6.97
N ALA A 86 -1.51 -17.52 -6.14
CA ALA A 86 -2.72 -16.77 -6.40
C ALA A 86 -2.58 -15.32 -5.92
N VAL A 87 -2.40 -14.38 -6.86
CA VAL A 87 -2.32 -12.94 -6.57
C VAL A 87 -3.70 -12.33 -6.70
N ARG A 88 -4.20 -11.69 -5.63
CA ARG A 88 -5.51 -11.05 -5.63
C ARG A 88 -5.36 -9.55 -5.85
N ILE A 89 -5.85 -9.09 -6.99
CA ILE A 89 -5.78 -7.67 -7.41
C ILE A 89 -6.45 -6.76 -6.38
N LYS A 90 -7.53 -7.21 -5.74
CA LYS A 90 -8.24 -6.46 -4.67
C LYS A 90 -7.34 -6.20 -3.46
N ASP A 91 -6.47 -7.14 -3.08
CA ASP A 91 -5.59 -6.97 -1.94
C ASP A 91 -4.47 -5.97 -2.24
N ILE A 92 -3.94 -6.01 -3.46
CA ILE A 92 -2.99 -5.00 -3.95
C ILE A 92 -3.65 -3.61 -3.94
N ALA A 93 -4.89 -3.50 -4.41
CA ALA A 93 -5.63 -2.24 -4.42
C ALA A 93 -5.83 -1.65 -3.01
N VAL A 94 -6.29 -2.47 -2.06
CA VAL A 94 -6.46 -2.04 -0.65
C VAL A 94 -5.12 -1.62 -0.05
N THR A 95 -4.08 -2.42 -0.26
CA THR A 95 -2.72 -2.13 0.22
C THR A 95 -2.21 -0.79 -0.29
N LEU A 96 -2.47 -0.49 -1.56
CA LEU A 96 -2.01 0.73 -2.20
C LEU A 96 -2.78 1.97 -1.69
N ALA A 97 -4.07 1.82 -1.35
CA ALA A 97 -4.84 2.85 -0.66
C ALA A 97 -4.36 3.08 0.79
N VAL A 98 -4.08 2.01 1.55
CA VAL A 98 -3.56 2.14 2.92
C VAL A 98 -2.16 2.75 2.92
N ALA A 99 -1.31 2.38 1.95
CA ALA A 99 0.02 2.97 1.78
C ALA A 99 -0.07 4.48 1.50
N ALA A 100 -1.00 4.89 0.64
CA ALA A 100 -1.26 6.31 0.37
C ALA A 100 -1.64 7.09 1.64
N VAL A 101 -2.57 6.56 2.45
CA VAL A 101 -2.97 7.18 3.71
C VAL A 101 -1.79 7.27 4.68
N CYS A 102 -1.00 6.19 4.79
CA CYS A 102 0.16 6.13 5.67
C CYS A 102 1.24 7.14 5.25
N SER A 103 1.51 7.27 3.94
CA SER A 103 2.42 8.29 3.41
C SER A 103 1.96 9.70 3.75
N ILE A 104 0.67 10.04 3.57
CA ILE A 104 0.16 11.39 3.89
C ILE A 104 0.29 11.67 5.38
N TYR A 105 0.01 10.67 6.23
CA TYR A 105 0.12 10.82 7.68
C TYR A 105 1.57 11.07 8.14
N LEU A 106 2.53 10.34 7.58
CA LEU A 106 3.95 10.47 7.92
C LEU A 106 4.56 11.78 7.39
N ILE A 107 4.04 12.32 6.29
CA ILE A 107 4.49 13.59 5.71
C ILE A 107 3.88 14.75 6.51
N ARG A 108 4.61 15.20 7.54
CA ARG A 108 4.18 16.30 8.42
C ARG A 108 4.19 17.68 7.73
N ASN A 109 5.08 17.87 6.75
CA ASN A 109 5.18 19.09 5.96
C ASN A 109 4.43 18.92 4.63
N LEU A 110 3.18 19.37 4.65
CA LEU A 110 2.17 19.16 3.62
C LEU A 110 2.26 20.24 2.54
N SER A 111 3.30 20.18 1.71
CA SER A 111 3.35 20.93 0.44
C SER A 111 2.62 20.17 -0.67
N MET A 112 2.08 20.87 -1.69
CA MET A 112 1.37 20.23 -2.82
C MET A 112 2.23 19.14 -3.50
N ILE A 113 3.53 19.34 -3.58
CA ILE A 113 4.48 18.40 -4.21
C ILE A 113 4.57 17.07 -3.43
N ASN A 114 4.44 17.13 -2.11
CA ASN A 114 4.57 15.94 -1.27
C ASN A 114 3.31 15.05 -1.28
N VAL A 115 2.16 15.61 -1.68
CA VAL A 115 0.86 14.92 -1.70
C VAL A 115 0.56 14.27 -3.06
N ILE A 116 1.27 14.67 -4.12
CA ILE A 116 1.10 14.09 -5.48
C ILE A 116 1.30 12.58 -5.48
N VAL A 117 2.35 12.07 -4.84
CA VAL A 117 2.66 10.64 -4.87
C VAL A 117 1.59 9.81 -4.13
N PRO A 118 1.19 10.18 -2.89
CA PRO A 118 0.08 9.50 -2.23
C PRO A 118 -1.25 9.57 -2.98
N GLU A 119 -1.59 10.71 -3.58
CA GLU A 119 -2.84 10.86 -4.36
C GLU A 119 -2.83 9.98 -5.61
N LEU A 120 -1.73 9.95 -6.35
CA LEU A 120 -1.57 9.05 -7.50
C LEU A 120 -1.72 7.59 -7.10
N ALA A 121 -1.14 7.20 -5.96
CA ALA A 121 -1.37 5.88 -5.40
C ALA A 121 -2.86 5.67 -5.10
N MET A 122 -3.52 6.60 -4.42
CA MET A 122 -4.95 6.54 -4.13
C MET A 122 -5.81 6.32 -5.38
N PHE A 123 -5.56 7.07 -6.46
CA PHE A 123 -6.25 6.90 -7.73
C PHE A 123 -5.99 5.52 -8.35
N LEU A 124 -4.73 5.09 -8.36
CA LEU A 124 -4.35 3.78 -8.90
C LEU A 124 -5.02 2.64 -8.12
N ALA A 125 -5.13 2.79 -6.79
CA ALA A 125 -5.83 1.85 -5.92
C ALA A 125 -7.30 1.71 -6.29
N ILE A 126 -8.01 2.82 -6.52
CA ILE A 126 -9.42 2.83 -6.92
C ILE A 126 -9.59 2.15 -8.29
N VAL A 127 -8.72 2.45 -9.26
CA VAL A 127 -8.75 1.83 -10.60
C VAL A 127 -8.51 0.33 -10.51
N LEU A 128 -7.48 -0.10 -9.78
CA LEU A 128 -7.18 -1.52 -9.55
C LEU A 128 -8.34 -2.25 -8.85
N PHE A 129 -9.00 -1.59 -7.90
CA PHE A 129 -10.16 -2.14 -7.22
C PHE A 129 -11.35 -2.32 -8.17
N ALA A 130 -11.62 -1.32 -9.02
CA ALA A 130 -12.67 -1.38 -10.04
C ALA A 130 -12.41 -2.51 -11.06
N VAL A 131 -11.16 -2.66 -11.54
CA VAL A 131 -10.76 -3.76 -12.42
C VAL A 131 -10.89 -5.11 -11.71
N GLY A 132 -10.55 -5.17 -10.42
CA GLY A 132 -10.70 -6.36 -9.59
C GLY A 132 -12.16 -6.77 -9.33
N LEU A 133 -13.11 -5.84 -9.43
CA LEU A 133 -14.55 -6.13 -9.38
C LEU A 133 -15.06 -6.70 -10.71
N ASN A 134 -14.55 -6.23 -11.85
CA ASN A 134 -14.99 -6.64 -13.18
C ASN A 134 -14.47 -8.03 -13.63
N LYS A 135 -13.52 -8.61 -12.89
CA LYS A 135 -12.96 -9.96 -13.14
C LYS A 135 -13.60 -11.06 -12.27
N ASN A 136 -14.57 -10.72 -11.45
CA ASN A 136 -15.33 -11.64 -10.58
C ASN A 136 -16.71 -11.90 -11.20
#